data_AF-A0A367PXC6-F1
#
_entry.id   AF-A0A367PXC6-F1
#
_cell.length_a   1.000
_cell.length_b   1.000
_cell.length_c   1.000
_cell.angle_alpha   90.00
_cell.angle_beta   90.00
_cell.angle_gamma   90.00
#
_symmetry.space_group_name_H-M   'P 1'
#
loop_
_entity.id
_entity.type
_entity.pdbx_description
1 polymer ?
#
loop_
_entity_poly.entity_id
_entity_poly.type
_entity_poly.pdbx_seq_one_letter_code
_entity_poly.pdbx_strand_id
1 'polypeptide(L)'
;MVCGIYQILNTVNGKSYIGQSRNIYRRWKQHTRGLDKPNVLEIGNYPLRYAFLKYELKEVVSTPGKTGIFDFIIIEECTEDKLLEREKFWINKIEPEYNCNIWTPARKKKEIDSEPKFWVQYHNYNALGYLPAEYIIDEDLGEEIDYDEALTGIGTNKRSVLNTVGDTIFLIVGIGEKPKQYYLWSKFICE
;
A
#
# COMPACT_ATOMS: atom_id res chain seq x y z
N MET A 1 10.49 -21.53 -4.58
CA MET A 1 10.05 -20.12 -4.43
C MET A 1 9.00 -19.89 -5.50
N VAL A 2 7.86 -19.30 -5.18
CA VAL A 2 6.77 -19.08 -6.15
C VAL A 2 6.40 -17.60 -6.15
N CYS A 3 6.43 -17.00 -7.35
CA CYS A 3 6.04 -15.62 -7.61
C CYS A 3 4.68 -15.62 -8.31
N GLY A 4 3.74 -14.82 -7.82
CA GLY A 4 2.41 -14.77 -8.42
C GLY A 4 1.30 -14.28 -7.50
N ILE A 5 0.08 -14.65 -7.86
CA ILE A 5 -1.17 -14.32 -7.19
C ILE A 5 -1.71 -15.54 -6.45
N TYR A 6 -2.15 -15.32 -5.21
CA TYR A 6 -2.72 -16.36 -4.37
C TYR A 6 -4.05 -15.94 -3.77
N GLN A 7 -4.83 -16.95 -3.38
CA GLN A 7 -6.08 -16.84 -2.64
C GLN A 7 -5.95 -17.52 -1.28
N ILE A 8 -6.59 -16.93 -0.27
CA ILE A 8 -6.84 -17.57 1.02
C ILE A 8 -8.36 -17.60 1.19
N LEU A 9 -8.94 -18.78 1.02
CA LEU A 9 -10.39 -19.00 1.04
C LEU A 9 -10.81 -19.54 2.40
N ASN A 10 -11.80 -18.91 3.04
CA ASN A 10 -12.49 -19.48 4.18
C ASN A 10 -13.59 -20.42 3.69
N THR A 11 -13.39 -21.72 3.86
CA THR A 11 -14.30 -22.74 3.33
C THR A 11 -15.66 -22.79 4.03
N VAL A 12 -15.83 -22.10 5.17
CA VAL A 12 -17.09 -22.09 5.93
C VAL A 12 -18.07 -21.05 5.40
N ASN A 13 -17.59 -19.86 5.04
CA ASN A 13 -18.43 -18.74 4.62
C ASN A 13 -18.18 -18.31 3.17
N GLY A 14 -17.24 -18.95 2.46
CA GLY A 14 -16.88 -18.62 1.08
C GLY A 14 -16.05 -17.34 0.92
N LYS A 15 -15.80 -16.61 2.01
CA LYS A 15 -15.08 -15.33 1.94
C LYS A 15 -13.61 -15.57 1.67
N SER A 16 -12.99 -14.66 0.92
CA SER A 16 -11.59 -14.86 0.54
C SER A 16 -10.74 -13.60 0.62
N TYR A 17 -9.42 -13.82 0.57
CA TYR A 17 -8.40 -12.79 0.38
C TYR A 17 -7.57 -13.11 -0.87
N ILE A 18 -7.30 -12.11 -1.69
CA ILE A 18 -6.39 -12.16 -2.83
C ILE A 18 -5.15 -11.32 -2.52
N GLY A 19 -3.98 -11.86 -2.78
CA GLY A 19 -2.73 -11.11 -2.66
C GLY A 19 -1.70 -11.54 -3.68
N GLN A 20 -0.71 -10.68 -3.89
CA GLN A 20 0.46 -10.94 -4.71
C GLN A 20 1.74 -11.08 -3.88
N SER A 21 2.71 -11.84 -4.40
CA SER A 21 4.07 -11.82 -3.85
C SER A 21 5.10 -12.37 -4.84
N ARG A 22 6.32 -11.84 -4.75
CA ARG A 22 7.54 -12.48 -5.30
C ARG A 22 7.85 -13.83 -4.65
N ASN A 23 7.37 -14.04 -3.42
CA ASN A 23 7.53 -15.29 -2.68
C ASN A 23 6.28 -15.57 -1.83
N ILE A 24 5.31 -16.26 -2.45
CA ILE A 24 4.01 -16.57 -1.86
C ILE A 24 4.15 -17.34 -0.53
N TYR A 25 5.02 -18.35 -0.48
CA TYR A 25 5.23 -19.17 0.72
C TYR A 25 5.77 -18.34 1.90
N ARG A 26 6.69 -17.41 1.64
CA ARG A 26 7.16 -16.46 2.67
C ARG A 26 6.04 -15.53 3.10
N ARG A 27 5.19 -15.08 2.17
CA ARG A 27 4.07 -14.19 2.44
C ARG A 27 3.00 -14.87 3.30
N TRP A 28 2.67 -16.13 3.06
CA TRP A 28 1.77 -16.90 3.91
C TRP A 28 2.30 -17.04 5.34
N LYS A 29 3.59 -17.35 5.51
CA LYS A 29 4.23 -17.37 6.85
C LYS A 29 4.06 -16.03 7.56
N GLN A 30 4.18 -14.91 6.87
CA GLN A 30 3.99 -13.58 7.46
C GLN A 30 2.53 -13.36 7.91
N HIS A 31 1.56 -13.77 7.09
CA HIS A 31 0.15 -13.64 7.41
C HIS A 31 -0.25 -14.41 8.67
N THR A 32 0.24 -15.64 8.81
CA THR A 32 -0.16 -16.57 9.87
C THR A 32 0.74 -16.53 11.12
N ARG A 33 1.89 -15.84 11.08
CA ARG A 33 2.77 -15.70 12.26
C ARG A 33 2.27 -14.64 13.23
N GLY A 34 2.40 -14.93 14.53
CA GLY A 34 2.18 -13.97 15.60
C GLY A 34 0.71 -13.64 15.84
N LEU A 35 -0.20 -14.61 15.58
CA LEU A 35 -1.64 -14.50 15.83
C LEU A 35 -1.99 -14.62 17.33
N ASP A 36 -1.02 -14.91 18.18
CA ASP A 36 -1.12 -15.06 19.63
C ASP A 36 -0.91 -13.76 20.41
N LYS A 37 -0.53 -12.66 19.74
CA LYS A 37 -0.19 -11.39 20.40
C LYS A 37 -1.44 -10.53 20.64
N PRO A 38 -1.62 -9.96 21.85
CA PRO A 38 -2.81 -9.17 22.22
C PRO A 38 -3.03 -7.95 21.31
N ASN A 39 -1.97 -7.36 20.76
CA ASN A 39 -2.04 -6.18 19.90
C ASN A 39 -2.54 -6.46 18.46
N VAL A 40 -2.78 -7.72 18.08
CA VAL A 40 -3.32 -8.03 16.74
C VAL A 40 -4.78 -7.57 16.61
N LEU A 41 -5.51 -7.50 17.72
CA LEU A 41 -6.91 -7.07 17.77
C LEU A 41 -7.10 -5.55 17.82
N GLU A 42 -6.08 -4.77 18.19
CA GLU A 42 -6.13 -3.29 18.12
C GLU A 42 -6.10 -2.77 16.67
N ILE A 43 -5.83 -3.66 15.70
CA ILE A 43 -5.75 -3.34 14.28
C ILE A 43 -7.08 -3.76 13.63
N GLY A 44 -8.14 -2.98 13.84
CA GLY A 44 -9.38 -3.06 13.04
C GLY A 44 -9.18 -2.86 11.53
N ASN A 45 -7.93 -2.70 11.07
CA ASN A 45 -7.53 -2.44 9.71
C ASN A 45 -7.12 -3.70 8.92
N TYR A 46 -7.22 -4.92 9.47
CA TYR A 46 -6.80 -6.14 8.74
C TYR A 46 -7.80 -7.33 8.86
N PRO A 47 -8.88 -7.34 8.05
CA PRO A 47 -9.95 -8.33 8.08
C PRO A 47 -9.49 -9.79 7.99
N LEU A 48 -8.46 -10.08 7.20
CA LEU A 48 -7.92 -11.44 7.05
C LEU A 48 -7.38 -12.00 8.38
N ARG A 49 -6.55 -11.24 9.12
CA ARG A 49 -6.02 -11.72 10.42
C ARG A 49 -7.12 -11.81 11.47
N TYR A 50 -8.07 -10.89 11.45
CA TYR A 50 -9.25 -11.01 12.30
C TYR A 50 -10.00 -12.32 12.03
N ALA A 51 -10.17 -12.69 10.76
CA ALA A 51 -10.76 -13.99 10.41
C ALA A 51 -9.92 -15.15 10.93
N PHE A 52 -8.60 -15.12 10.81
CA PHE A 52 -7.72 -16.15 11.38
C PHE A 52 -7.91 -16.31 12.89
N LEU A 53 -8.00 -15.20 13.64
CA LEU A 53 -8.25 -15.24 15.08
C LEU A 53 -9.64 -15.79 15.40
N LYS A 54 -10.67 -15.28 14.70
CA LYS A 54 -12.07 -15.68 14.90
C LYS A 54 -12.30 -17.17 14.67
N TYR A 55 -11.57 -17.75 13.72
CA TYR A 55 -11.66 -19.17 13.36
C TYR A 55 -10.47 -19.99 13.86
N GLU A 56 -9.73 -19.45 14.84
CA GLU A 56 -8.66 -20.14 15.58
C GLU A 56 -7.55 -20.78 14.73
N LEU A 57 -7.13 -20.13 13.65
CA LEU A 57 -5.96 -20.56 12.89
C LEU A 57 -4.69 -20.29 13.73
N LYS A 58 -4.04 -21.35 14.21
CA LYS A 58 -2.79 -21.26 15.01
C LYS A 58 -1.54 -21.68 14.26
N GLU A 59 -1.72 -22.42 13.16
CA GLU A 59 -0.61 -22.99 12.40
C GLU A 59 0.06 -21.96 11.50
N VAL A 60 1.39 -22.06 11.38
CA VAL A 60 2.15 -21.24 10.44
C VAL A 60 2.15 -21.91 9.08
N VAL A 61 1.46 -21.31 8.11
CA VAL A 61 1.30 -21.90 6.78
C VAL A 61 2.41 -21.43 5.85
N SER A 62 2.96 -22.36 5.07
CA SER A 62 3.98 -22.05 4.07
C SER A 62 3.93 -22.89 2.81
N THR A 63 2.93 -23.76 2.72
CA THR A 63 2.68 -24.66 1.61
C THR A 63 1.22 -24.52 1.21
N PRO A 64 0.89 -24.77 -0.06
CA PRO A 64 -0.50 -24.69 -0.52
C PRO A 64 -1.34 -25.79 0.10
N GLY A 65 -2.65 -25.58 0.11
CA GLY A 65 -3.65 -26.52 0.61
C GLY A 65 -4.35 -26.03 1.86
N LYS A 66 -5.11 -26.95 2.45
CA LYS A 66 -6.03 -26.65 3.54
C LYS A 66 -5.33 -26.71 4.90
N THR A 67 -5.49 -25.65 5.68
CA THR A 67 -5.08 -25.59 7.09
C THR A 67 -6.26 -25.10 7.92
N GLY A 68 -6.78 -25.97 8.78
CA GLY A 68 -8.06 -25.75 9.47
C GLY A 68 -9.19 -25.55 8.45
N ILE A 69 -9.83 -24.39 8.49
CA ILE A 69 -10.91 -24.02 7.56
C ILE A 69 -10.46 -23.10 6.41
N PHE A 70 -9.18 -22.77 6.36
CA PHE A 70 -8.63 -21.88 5.34
C PHE A 70 -7.91 -22.70 4.28
N ASP A 71 -8.21 -22.44 3.01
CA ASP A 71 -7.55 -23.06 1.87
C ASP A 71 -6.60 -22.05 1.22
N PHE A 72 -5.32 -22.40 1.14
CA PHE A 72 -4.25 -21.57 0.61
C PHE A 72 -3.94 -22.01 -0.83
N ILE A 73 -4.39 -21.21 -1.78
CA ILE A 73 -4.42 -21.57 -3.21
C ILE A 73 -3.51 -20.62 -3.97
N ILE A 74 -2.67 -21.14 -4.86
CA ILE A 74 -1.98 -20.32 -5.86
C ILE A 74 -2.93 -20.24 -7.06
N ILE A 75 -3.39 -19.04 -7.39
CA ILE A 75 -4.32 -18.83 -8.51
C ILE A 75 -3.54 -18.73 -9.82
N GLU A 76 -2.41 -18.02 -9.79
CA GLU A 76 -1.64 -17.72 -10.97
C GLU A 76 -0.17 -17.49 -10.61
N GLU A 77 0.74 -18.18 -11.29
CA GLU A 77 2.16 -17.83 -11.26
C GLU A 77 2.47 -16.81 -12.35
N CYS A 78 3.14 -15.73 -11.99
CA CYS A 78 3.50 -14.67 -12.93
C CYS A 78 4.84 -14.03 -12.57
N THR A 79 5.41 -13.32 -13.52
CA THR A 79 6.65 -12.54 -13.34
C THR A 79 6.39 -11.31 -12.47
N GLU A 80 7.44 -10.78 -11.86
CA GLU A 80 7.34 -9.69 -10.88
C GLU A 80 6.71 -8.41 -11.46
N ASP A 81 7.03 -8.09 -12.70
CA ASP A 81 6.49 -6.96 -13.46
C ASP A 81 4.96 -7.03 -13.64
N LYS A 82 4.38 -8.23 -13.62
CA LYS A 82 2.94 -8.45 -13.81
C LYS A 82 2.16 -8.54 -12.50
N LEU A 83 2.82 -8.60 -11.35
CA LEU A 83 2.15 -8.84 -10.05
C LEU A 83 1.05 -7.82 -9.78
N LEU A 84 1.29 -6.54 -10.07
CA LEU A 84 0.33 -5.48 -9.82
C LEU A 84 -0.91 -5.59 -10.72
N GLU A 85 -0.69 -5.79 -12.02
CA GLU A 85 -1.76 -5.92 -13.01
C GLU A 85 -2.64 -7.14 -12.70
N ARG A 86 -2.01 -8.29 -12.43
CA ARG A 86 -2.73 -9.54 -12.15
C ARG A 86 -3.43 -9.52 -10.80
N GLU A 87 -2.86 -8.90 -9.77
CA GLU A 87 -3.55 -8.69 -8.48
C GLU A 87 -4.84 -7.88 -8.68
N LYS A 88 -4.77 -6.77 -9.42
CA LYS A 88 -5.94 -5.94 -9.74
C LYS A 88 -7.00 -6.75 -10.51
N PHE A 89 -6.59 -7.50 -11.53
CA PHE A 89 -7.50 -8.36 -12.30
C PHE A 89 -8.26 -9.35 -11.41
N TRP A 90 -7.56 -10.09 -10.53
CA TRP A 90 -8.18 -11.09 -9.69
C TRP A 90 -9.04 -10.50 -8.56
N ILE A 91 -8.64 -9.37 -7.98
CA ILE A 91 -9.47 -8.65 -7.01
C ILE A 91 -10.78 -8.20 -7.66
N ASN A 92 -10.73 -7.60 -8.86
CA ASN A 92 -11.93 -7.14 -9.55
C ASN A 92 -12.83 -8.30 -10.00
N LYS A 93 -12.23 -9.45 -10.34
CA LYS A 93 -12.97 -10.65 -10.77
C LYS A 93 -13.66 -11.38 -9.62
N ILE A 94 -13.03 -11.43 -8.44
CA ILE A 94 -13.50 -12.24 -7.29
C ILE A 94 -14.25 -11.39 -6.26
N GLU A 95 -13.96 -10.09 -6.17
CA GLU A 95 -14.47 -9.18 -5.14
C GLU A 95 -14.28 -9.71 -3.70
N PRO A 96 -13.03 -10.05 -3.30
CA PRO A 96 -12.73 -10.71 -2.03
C PRO A 96 -13.03 -9.83 -0.80
N GLU A 97 -13.73 -10.39 0.18
CA GLU A 97 -14.24 -9.65 1.34
C GLU A 97 -13.17 -9.39 2.42
N TYR A 98 -12.10 -10.17 2.42
CA TYR A 98 -11.00 -9.98 3.37
C TYR A 98 -9.92 -9.05 2.85
N ASN A 99 -9.96 -8.67 1.57
CA ASN A 99 -9.12 -7.59 1.09
C ASN A 99 -9.60 -6.30 1.77
N CYS A 100 -8.68 -5.62 2.45
CA CYS A 100 -8.93 -4.23 2.82
C CYS A 100 -9.08 -3.47 1.52
N ASN A 101 -10.31 -3.27 1.09
CA ASN A 101 -10.59 -2.31 0.05
C ASN A 101 -10.10 -0.97 0.58
N ILE A 102 -8.97 -0.50 0.08
CA ILE A 102 -8.65 0.93 0.05
C ILE A 102 -9.75 1.69 -0.72
N TRP A 103 -10.58 0.95 -1.49
CA TRP A 103 -11.71 1.40 -2.29
C TRP A 103 -13.09 1.42 -1.60
N THR A 104 -13.26 0.79 -0.44
CA THR A 104 -14.50 0.87 0.34
C THR A 104 -14.15 1.27 1.76
N PRO A 105 -14.24 2.57 2.09
CA PRO A 105 -14.59 2.93 3.45
C PRO A 105 -15.93 2.26 3.77
N ALA A 106 -16.29 2.16 5.04
CA ALA A 106 -17.56 1.61 5.54
C ALA A 106 -18.85 2.37 5.09
N ARG A 107 -18.85 2.99 3.92
CA ARG A 107 -19.97 3.61 3.21
C ARG A 107 -19.65 3.43 1.72
N LYS A 108 -20.62 2.94 0.92
CA LYS A 108 -20.64 3.25 -0.52
C LYS A 108 -20.33 4.74 -0.63
N LYS A 109 -19.15 5.10 -1.13
CA LYS A 109 -18.91 6.50 -1.52
C LYS A 109 -20.01 6.77 -2.54
N LYS A 110 -20.87 7.74 -2.24
CA LYS A 110 -21.64 8.44 -3.26
C LYS A 110 -20.67 8.68 -4.40
N GLU A 111 -21.00 8.32 -5.62
CA GLU A 111 -20.20 8.68 -6.79
C GLU A 111 -19.91 10.18 -6.67
N ILE A 112 -18.66 10.50 -6.34
CA ILE A 112 -18.17 11.86 -6.43
C ILE A 112 -17.81 11.96 -7.91
N ASP A 113 -18.74 12.55 -8.66
CA ASP A 113 -18.47 12.99 -10.02
C ASP A 113 -17.18 13.83 -10.01
N SER A 114 -16.23 13.40 -10.84
CA SER A 114 -14.84 13.87 -11.02
C SER A 114 -13.77 13.21 -10.13
N GLU A 115 -12.84 12.54 -10.82
CA GLU A 115 -11.55 12.12 -10.28
C GLU A 115 -10.79 13.34 -9.75
N PRO A 116 -10.11 13.24 -8.60
CA PRO A 116 -9.37 14.36 -8.03
C PRO A 116 -8.19 14.72 -8.93
N LYS A 117 -8.35 15.78 -9.73
CA LYS A 117 -7.30 16.33 -10.62
C LYS A 117 -6.04 16.83 -9.87
N PHE A 118 -6.12 16.94 -8.54
CA PHE A 118 -5.12 17.58 -7.70
C PHE A 118 -4.83 16.77 -6.44
N TRP A 119 -3.55 16.59 -6.14
CA TRP A 119 -3.05 15.90 -4.96
C TRP A 119 -2.10 16.81 -4.18
N VAL A 120 -2.06 16.63 -2.86
CA VAL A 120 -1.12 17.34 -2.00
C VAL A 120 -0.25 16.32 -1.28
N GLN A 121 1.06 16.39 -1.52
CA GLN A 121 2.05 15.76 -0.68
C GLN A 121 2.52 16.77 0.37
N TYR A 122 2.45 16.39 1.63
CA TYR A 122 2.92 17.23 2.73
C TYR A 122 4.30 16.77 3.23
N HIS A 123 5.24 17.69 3.33
CA HIS A 123 6.57 17.51 3.88
C HIS A 123 6.69 18.31 5.18
N ASN A 124 6.92 17.62 6.30
CA ASN A 124 7.00 18.24 7.61
C ASN A 124 8.47 18.45 8.00
N TYR A 125 9.04 19.61 7.67
CA TYR A 125 10.44 19.92 7.95
C TYR A 125 10.78 19.69 9.43
N ASN A 126 9.95 20.20 10.35
CA ASN A 126 10.23 20.08 11.79
C ASN A 126 10.27 18.62 12.29
N ALA A 127 9.59 17.69 11.60
CA ALA A 127 9.61 16.27 11.98
C ALA A 127 10.70 15.47 11.26
N LEU A 128 11.04 15.84 10.02
CA LEU A 128 12.02 15.15 9.19
C LEU A 128 13.44 15.67 9.40
N GLY A 129 13.58 16.95 9.75
CA GLY A 129 14.85 17.63 9.97
C GLY A 129 15.59 18.02 8.70
N TYR A 130 14.95 17.90 7.53
CA TYR A 130 15.55 18.24 6.23
C TYR A 130 14.53 18.81 5.24
N LEU A 131 14.98 19.60 4.26
CA LEU A 131 14.17 20.11 3.14
C LEU A 131 14.19 19.13 1.95
N PRO A 132 13.13 19.11 1.11
CA PRO A 132 13.19 18.31 -0.12
C PRO A 132 14.38 18.75 -0.99
N ALA A 133 15.15 17.77 -1.48
CA ALA A 133 16.39 17.98 -2.25
C ALA A 133 17.55 18.71 -1.52
N GLU A 134 17.55 18.76 -0.17
CA GLU A 134 18.59 19.47 0.60
C GLU A 134 20.02 18.99 0.33
N TYR A 135 20.22 17.70 0.05
CA TYR A 135 21.55 17.13 -0.25
C TYR A 135 22.19 17.66 -1.55
N ILE A 136 21.43 18.38 -2.38
CA ILE A 136 21.89 18.94 -3.66
C ILE A 136 22.29 20.42 -3.50
N ILE A 137 21.95 21.04 -2.36
CA ILE A 137 22.29 22.43 -2.00
C ILE A 137 23.70 22.48 -1.35
N ASP A 138 24.51 21.43 -1.48
CA ASP A 138 25.86 21.42 -0.91
C ASP A 138 26.74 22.39 -1.72
N GLU A 139 26.94 23.59 -1.20
CA GLU A 139 27.67 24.72 -1.84
C GLU A 139 29.11 24.37 -2.27
N ASP A 140 29.65 23.23 -1.81
CA ASP A 140 31.00 22.73 -2.12
C ASP A 140 31.12 22.02 -3.48
N LEU A 141 30.00 21.64 -4.13
CA LEU A 141 30.01 21.13 -5.50
C LEU A 141 29.67 22.30 -6.44
N GLY A 142 30.71 22.97 -6.95
CA GLY A 142 30.61 24.18 -7.80
C GLY A 142 29.93 24.04 -9.17
N GLU A 143 28.93 23.16 -9.30
CA GLU A 143 28.01 23.09 -10.42
C GLU A 143 26.65 23.63 -9.97
N GLU A 144 26.15 24.69 -10.65
CA GLU A 144 24.76 25.15 -10.50
C GLU A 144 23.83 24.03 -11.01
N ILE A 145 23.43 23.11 -10.12
CA ILE A 145 22.42 22.10 -10.45
C ILE A 145 21.06 22.79 -10.43
N ASP A 146 20.32 22.68 -11.54
CA ASP A 146 18.94 23.17 -11.61
C ASP A 146 18.09 22.46 -10.55
N TYR A 147 17.48 23.23 -9.65
CA TYR A 147 16.62 22.72 -8.58
C TYR A 147 15.47 21.87 -9.11
N ASP A 148 14.97 22.15 -10.32
CA ASP A 148 13.91 21.36 -10.95
C ASP A 148 14.42 19.99 -11.44
N GLU A 149 15.71 19.85 -11.76
CA GLU A 149 16.34 18.56 -12.07
C GLU A 149 16.66 17.74 -10.79
N ALA A 150 16.91 18.44 -9.68
CA ALA A 150 17.28 17.86 -8.40
C ALA A 150 16.13 17.10 -7.71
N LEU A 151 14.88 17.57 -7.85
CA LEU A 151 13.71 16.91 -7.29
C LEU A 151 13.14 15.86 -8.26
N THR A 152 13.84 14.73 -8.37
CA THR A 152 13.48 13.65 -9.31
C THR A 152 12.12 12.97 -9.03
N GLY A 153 11.49 13.24 -7.88
CA GLY A 153 10.15 12.74 -7.57
C GLY A 153 9.83 12.64 -6.08
N ILE A 154 8.68 12.03 -5.78
CA ILE A 154 8.17 11.82 -4.42
C ILE A 154 7.86 10.34 -4.18
N GLY A 155 8.32 9.80 -3.05
CA GLY A 155 7.98 8.45 -2.60
C GLY A 155 6.74 8.43 -1.69
N THR A 156 5.82 7.49 -1.91
CA THR A 156 4.69 7.25 -1.01
C THR A 156 4.37 5.76 -0.88
N ASN A 157 3.93 5.35 0.32
CA ASN A 157 3.42 3.99 0.55
C ASN A 157 1.90 3.90 0.36
N LYS A 158 1.24 5.01 0.00
CA LYS A 158 -0.21 5.07 -0.19
C LYS A 158 -0.54 4.54 -1.58
N ARG A 159 -1.40 3.50 -1.64
CA ARG A 159 -1.84 2.94 -2.93
C ARG A 159 -2.68 3.90 -3.79
N SER A 160 -3.16 5.01 -3.24
CA SER A 160 -3.87 6.04 -4.01
C SER A 160 -3.02 6.60 -5.15
N VAL A 161 -1.68 6.60 -5.01
CA VAL A 161 -0.72 6.99 -6.05
C VAL A 161 -0.89 6.22 -7.36
N LEU A 162 -1.46 5.00 -7.29
CA LEU A 162 -1.67 4.18 -8.49
C LEU A 162 -2.72 4.74 -9.45
N ASN A 163 -3.51 5.72 -9.00
CA ASN A 163 -4.52 6.39 -9.82
C ASN A 163 -4.16 7.85 -10.10
N THR A 164 -2.92 8.28 -9.82
CA THR A 164 -2.53 9.69 -9.96
C THR A 164 -1.79 9.98 -11.24
N VAL A 165 -1.51 8.97 -12.08
CA VAL A 165 -0.84 9.16 -13.36
C VAL A 165 -1.67 10.13 -14.22
N GLY A 166 -1.06 11.24 -14.62
CA GLY A 166 -1.71 12.35 -15.32
C GLY A 166 -2.33 13.43 -14.41
N ASP A 167 -2.42 13.20 -13.10
CA ASP A 167 -2.91 14.20 -12.14
C ASP A 167 -1.79 15.15 -11.69
N THR A 168 -2.19 16.35 -11.24
CA THR A 168 -1.25 17.34 -10.70
C THR A 168 -0.99 17.10 -9.21
N ILE A 169 0.28 17.06 -8.82
CA ILE A 169 0.73 16.95 -7.43
C ILE A 169 1.35 18.28 -6.99
N PHE A 170 0.93 18.76 -5.82
CA PHE A 170 1.55 19.89 -5.12
C PHE A 170 2.33 19.37 -3.92
N LEU A 171 3.64 19.65 -3.87
CA LEU A 171 4.46 19.43 -2.69
C LEU A 171 4.40 20.66 -1.79
N ILE A 172 3.83 20.51 -0.61
CA ILE A 172 3.74 21.56 0.40
C ILE A 172 4.74 21.25 1.52
N VAL A 173 5.64 22.19 1.80
CA VAL A 173 6.59 22.11 2.91
C VAL A 173 6.10 22.97 4.06
N GLY A 174 5.93 22.36 5.23
CA GLY A 174 5.60 23.08 6.45
C GLY A 174 6.83 23.38 7.28
N ILE A 175 7.12 24.65 7.52
CA ILE A 175 8.27 25.16 8.28
C ILE A 175 7.77 26.02 9.46
N GLY A 176 8.50 25.98 10.57
CA GLY A 176 8.26 26.85 11.72
C GLY A 176 7.31 26.26 12.74
N GLU A 177 7.37 26.80 13.96
CA GLU A 177 6.66 26.23 15.11
C GLU A 177 5.35 26.96 15.41
N LYS A 178 5.34 28.31 15.43
CA LYS A 178 4.15 29.14 15.73
C LYS A 178 4.22 30.55 15.12
N PRO A 179 3.33 30.92 14.19
CA PRO A 179 2.43 30.04 13.44
C PRO A 179 3.22 29.15 12.49
N LYS A 180 2.73 27.93 12.25
CA LYS A 180 3.32 27.05 11.23
C LYS A 180 3.08 27.65 9.84
N GLN A 181 4.15 27.85 9.10
CA GLN A 181 4.13 28.40 7.74
C GLN A 181 4.13 27.25 6.74
N TYR A 182 3.37 27.40 5.65
CA TYR A 182 3.26 26.39 4.61
C TYR A 182 3.64 27.02 3.28
N TYR A 183 4.61 26.40 2.63
CA TYR A 183 5.17 26.87 1.37
C TYR A 183 4.85 25.86 0.28
N LEU A 184 4.41 26.35 -0.87
CA LEU A 184 4.37 25.56 -2.09
C LEU A 184 5.82 25.37 -2.54
N TRP A 185 6.29 24.12 -2.48
CA TRP A 185 7.68 23.77 -2.81
C TRP A 185 7.83 23.38 -4.27
N SER A 186 6.93 22.55 -4.78
CA SER A 186 6.92 22.12 -6.18
C SER A 186 5.51 21.77 -6.65
N LYS A 187 5.29 21.86 -7.96
CA LYS A 187 4.07 21.46 -8.65
C LYS A 187 4.47 20.69 -9.91
N PHE A 188 4.03 19.45 -10.02
CA PHE A 188 4.34 18.60 -11.18
C PHE A 188 3.16 17.69 -11.53
N ILE A 189 3.20 17.11 -12.74
CA ILE A 189 2.25 16.08 -13.17
C ILE A 189 2.87 14.74 -12.82
N CYS A 190 2.10 13.83 -12.23
CA CYS A 190 2.57 12.48 -11.98
C CYS A 190 2.67 11.73 -13.31
N GLU A 191 3.87 11.34 -13.68
CA GLU A 191 4.14 10.48 -14.84
C GLU A 191 4.02 8.99 -14.48
#